data_AF-A0A8E1RIY8-F1
#
_entry.id   AF-A0A8E1RIY8-F1
#
_cell.length_a   1.000
_cell.length_b   1.000
_cell.length_c   1.000
_cell.angle_alpha   90.00
_cell.angle_beta   90.00
_cell.angle_gamma   90.00
#
_symmetry.space_group_name_H-M   'P 1'
#
loop_
_entity.id
_entity.type
_entity.pdbx_description
1 polymer ?
#
loop_
_entity_poly.entity_id
_entity_poly.type
_entity_poly.pdbx_seq_one_letter_code
_entity_poly.pdbx_strand_id
1 'polypeptide(L)'
;MKEGARFMKKFVKLLGLMAAFVVLAVIANPQSAQAAHGDYRVKTLKTYQIKTNSGSDVAFHATPKTKATLWVNQQSVNAKKIKPAVFHKKGIKISKYKTTTWFVQKKVRIYHHLKSANYYYVNNRYGSIAGYIRTNALKRGFSPYGYQITSIKWYGKYDSFHVKDSYKSKNVYMWNYKHTKKVANLKHYPGANYVKTANIVMRHNGKNSNYVYLDGSPDGTSKSIHGYVPAAAITEGSNPDHTGMNYVPIDQFVNNTDFSKYIQTGKNQKLAREIVKLFPNSQPDLGLSKIAVYNYDHFDDSMSGESDPTSTKGYTEIKAFPTIQKWLYAHRKASNATKITGIKKLLDKEGYTASKRASLSGYKIGIQIVNNISFNYPEHDMFGRKNSYTFILGKVDN
;
A
#
# COMPACT_ATOMS: atom_id res chain seq x y z
N MET A 1 -65.41 -80.89 47.36
CA MET A 1 -65.97 -79.90 48.31
C MET A 1 -65.56 -78.52 47.81
N LYS A 2 -66.40 -77.77 47.08
CA LYS A 2 -67.41 -76.80 47.60
C LYS A 2 -66.74 -75.93 48.69
N GLU A 3 -66.53 -74.62 48.55
CA GLU A 3 -67.37 -73.48 48.11
C GLU A 3 -66.47 -72.30 47.67
N GLY A 4 -66.83 -71.48 46.67
CA GLY A 4 -67.56 -70.20 46.83
C GLY A 4 -66.59 -69.02 46.63
N ALA A 5 -66.81 -67.95 45.86
CA ALA A 5 -67.96 -67.41 45.17
C ALA A 5 -67.54 -66.49 43.98
N ARG A 6 -68.30 -66.61 42.87
CA ARG A 6 -68.74 -65.63 41.85
C ARG A 6 -67.95 -64.32 41.58
N PHE A 7 -67.46 -64.14 40.34
CA PHE A 7 -68.08 -63.39 39.19
C PHE A 7 -67.97 -61.84 39.34
N MET A 8 -67.61 -60.98 38.37
CA MET A 8 -67.52 -61.03 36.90
C MET A 8 -66.71 -59.81 36.37
N LYS A 9 -65.80 -60.08 35.42
CA LYS A 9 -65.39 -59.32 34.21
C LYS A 9 -64.96 -57.82 34.22
N LYS A 10 -63.74 -57.68 33.65
CA LYS A 10 -63.18 -56.67 32.70
C LYS A 10 -62.62 -55.36 33.27
N PHE A 11 -61.30 -55.16 33.17
CA PHE A 11 -60.62 -54.24 32.22
C PHE A 11 -59.10 -54.13 32.51
N VAL A 12 -58.28 -54.39 31.47
CA VAL A 12 -57.05 -53.65 31.06
C VAL A 12 -55.84 -53.50 32.01
N LYS A 13 -54.64 -53.62 31.39
CA LYS A 13 -53.26 -53.29 31.85
C LYS A 13 -52.67 -54.31 32.85
N LEU A 14 -51.39 -54.67 32.86
CA LEU A 14 -50.17 -54.42 32.08
C LEU A 14 -49.08 -55.28 32.79
N LEU A 15 -48.01 -55.71 32.08
CA LEU A 15 -46.76 -56.30 32.60
C LEU A 15 -46.88 -57.75 33.13
N GLY A 16 -46.01 -58.70 32.83
CA GLY A 16 -44.75 -58.71 32.11
C GLY A 16 -44.02 -60.04 32.40
N LEU A 17 -42.98 -60.31 31.60
CA LEU A 17 -41.85 -61.21 31.88
C LEU A 17 -42.11 -62.73 31.84
N MET A 18 -41.46 -63.39 30.88
CA MET A 18 -40.45 -64.40 31.18
C MET A 18 -39.41 -64.43 30.05
N ALA A 19 -38.15 -64.30 30.47
CA ALA A 19 -36.95 -64.27 29.65
C ALA A 19 -36.04 -65.43 30.08
N ALA A 20 -35.38 -66.09 29.13
CA ALA A 20 -34.03 -66.70 29.23
C ALA A 20 -33.84 -67.72 28.08
N PHE A 21 -32.68 -67.94 27.46
CA PHE A 21 -31.40 -67.24 27.24
C PHE A 21 -30.52 -68.29 26.52
N VAL A 22 -29.92 -68.00 25.36
CA VAL A 22 -28.66 -68.64 24.87
C VAL A 22 -27.95 -67.62 23.96
N VAL A 23 -27.01 -66.79 24.45
CA VAL A 23 -25.52 -66.90 24.55
C VAL A 23 -24.84 -65.87 23.61
N LEU A 24 -23.82 -65.22 24.18
CA LEU A 24 -23.03 -64.08 23.70
C LEU A 24 -22.26 -64.30 22.38
N ALA A 25 -22.16 -63.22 21.59
CA ALA A 25 -20.91 -62.80 20.94
C ALA A 25 -20.89 -61.27 20.71
N VAL A 26 -19.94 -60.61 21.39
CA VAL A 26 -19.20 -59.39 20.99
C VAL A 26 -19.93 -58.04 20.93
N ILE A 27 -19.78 -57.29 22.04
CA ILE A 27 -19.42 -55.87 22.17
C ILE A 27 -19.71 -54.97 20.96
N ALA A 28 -20.80 -54.20 21.07
CA ALA A 28 -20.75 -52.78 20.74
C ALA A 28 -21.31 -52.04 21.96
N ASN A 29 -20.43 -51.37 22.70
CA ASN A 29 -20.83 -50.30 23.60
C ASN A 29 -21.89 -49.46 22.86
N PRO A 30 -23.09 -49.18 23.42
CA PRO A 30 -23.74 -47.96 23.05
C PRO A 30 -22.82 -46.88 23.60
N GLN A 31 -21.86 -46.46 22.78
CA GLN A 31 -21.19 -45.20 22.96
C GLN A 31 -22.35 -44.23 23.11
N SER A 32 -22.58 -43.78 24.35
CA SER A 32 -23.48 -42.67 24.60
C SER A 32 -23.05 -41.63 23.59
N ALA A 33 -23.96 -41.28 22.68
CA ALA A 33 -23.69 -40.28 21.68
C ALA A 33 -23.35 -39.00 22.44
N GLN A 34 -22.06 -38.81 22.69
CA GLN A 34 -21.52 -37.69 23.43
C GLN A 34 -21.57 -36.54 22.44
N ALA A 35 -22.79 -36.03 22.25
CA ALA A 35 -23.09 -34.85 21.46
C ALA A 35 -22.11 -33.77 21.92
N ALA A 36 -21.32 -33.24 20.99
CA ALA A 36 -20.27 -32.24 21.18
C ALA A 36 -20.56 -31.25 22.33
N HIS A 37 -20.18 -31.63 23.55
CA HIS A 37 -20.34 -30.85 24.76
C HIS A 37 -19.12 -29.91 24.82
N GLY A 38 -19.20 -28.73 24.21
CA GLY A 38 -18.13 -27.75 24.40
C GLY A 38 -18.28 -26.45 23.61
N ASP A 39 -18.76 -26.48 22.38
CA ASP A 39 -18.73 -25.26 21.54
C ASP A 39 -19.80 -24.23 21.92
N TYR A 40 -19.42 -22.95 21.84
CA TYR A 40 -20.31 -21.82 22.03
C TYR A 40 -21.21 -21.68 20.79
N ARG A 41 -22.53 -21.68 20.95
CA ARG A 41 -23.48 -21.44 19.83
C ARG A 41 -23.72 -19.94 19.65
N VAL A 42 -23.75 -19.46 18.42
CA VAL A 42 -23.92 -18.04 18.09
C VAL A 42 -25.21 -17.83 17.29
N LYS A 43 -26.08 -16.93 17.77
CA LYS A 43 -27.25 -16.43 17.04
C LYS A 43 -27.01 -14.97 16.64
N THR A 44 -27.05 -14.67 15.34
CA THR A 44 -27.00 -13.28 14.87
C THR A 44 -28.31 -12.58 15.22
N LEU A 45 -28.21 -11.42 15.87
CA LEU A 45 -29.36 -10.57 16.21
C LEU A 45 -29.49 -9.39 15.26
N LYS A 46 -28.37 -8.82 14.83
CA LYS A 46 -28.33 -7.70 13.87
C LYS A 46 -27.02 -7.68 13.11
N THR A 47 -27.10 -7.39 11.82
CA THR A 47 -25.95 -7.05 10.98
C THR A 47 -25.89 -5.54 10.78
N TYR A 48 -24.69 -4.99 10.85
CA TYR A 48 -24.41 -3.59 10.65
C TYR A 48 -23.68 -3.44 9.32
N GLN A 49 -24.06 -2.45 8.53
CA GLN A 49 -23.46 -2.15 7.25
C GLN A 49 -22.83 -0.76 7.33
N ILE A 50 -21.61 -0.61 6.83
CA ILE A 50 -20.96 0.69 6.69
C ILE A 50 -21.59 1.38 5.49
N LYS A 51 -22.36 2.45 5.73
CA LYS A 51 -23.04 3.20 4.68
C LYS A 51 -22.27 4.43 4.20
N THR A 52 -21.20 4.80 4.91
CA THR A 52 -20.46 6.03 4.66
C THR A 52 -18.96 5.77 4.70
N ASN A 53 -18.19 6.59 3.97
CA ASN A 53 -16.73 6.64 4.07
C ASN A 53 -16.22 6.93 5.50
N SER A 54 -17.10 7.45 6.37
CA SER A 54 -16.81 7.67 7.78
C SER A 54 -16.89 6.40 8.63
N GLY A 55 -17.80 5.48 8.32
CA GLY A 55 -18.18 4.38 9.21
C GLY A 55 -18.80 4.84 10.53
N SER A 56 -19.22 6.11 10.64
CA SER A 56 -19.80 6.70 11.86
C SER A 56 -21.08 5.98 12.31
N ASP A 57 -21.82 5.43 11.35
CA ASP A 57 -23.03 4.66 11.54
C ASP A 57 -22.82 3.40 12.38
N VAL A 58 -21.60 2.85 12.33
CA VAL A 58 -21.18 1.65 13.05
C VAL A 58 -20.01 1.87 13.99
N ALA A 59 -19.62 3.12 14.24
CA ALA A 59 -18.53 3.48 15.14
C ALA A 59 -18.96 3.42 16.61
N PHE A 60 -18.14 2.78 17.44
CA PHE A 60 -18.31 2.67 18.88
C PHE A 60 -16.97 2.84 19.60
N HIS A 61 -17.01 3.22 20.87
CA HIS A 61 -15.83 3.31 21.73
C HIS A 61 -16.12 2.68 23.09
N ALA A 62 -15.04 2.34 23.81
CA ALA A 62 -15.11 1.79 25.16
C ALA A 62 -15.85 2.73 26.11
N THR A 63 -16.78 2.21 26.91
CA THR A 63 -17.37 2.98 28.01
C THR A 63 -16.30 3.32 29.07
N PRO A 64 -16.38 4.49 29.73
CA PRO A 64 -15.45 4.82 30.81
C PRO A 64 -15.40 3.73 31.88
N LYS A 65 -14.21 3.43 32.39
CA LYS A 65 -13.96 2.44 33.47
C LYS A 65 -14.38 0.99 33.16
N THR A 66 -14.70 0.65 31.91
CA THR A 66 -15.02 -0.73 31.54
C THR A 66 -13.88 -1.70 31.85
N LYS A 67 -14.23 -2.85 32.46
CA LYS A 67 -13.30 -3.96 32.71
C LYS A 67 -13.43 -5.07 31.66
N ALA A 68 -14.15 -4.80 30.56
CA ALA A 68 -14.45 -5.81 29.56
C ALA A 68 -13.21 -6.26 28.77
N THR A 69 -13.26 -7.53 28.39
CA THR A 69 -12.28 -8.17 27.52
C THR A 69 -12.86 -8.29 26.10
N LEU A 70 -12.10 -7.89 25.10
CA LEU A 70 -12.32 -8.25 23.70
C LEU A 70 -11.67 -9.62 23.46
N TRP A 71 -12.49 -10.59 23.09
CA TRP A 71 -12.04 -11.93 22.73
C TRP A 71 -11.64 -11.93 21.25
N VAL A 72 -10.33 -11.81 20.99
CA VAL A 72 -9.79 -11.64 19.64
C VAL A 72 -10.04 -12.90 18.81
N ASN A 73 -10.73 -12.71 17.70
CA ASN A 73 -11.04 -13.76 16.73
C ASN A 73 -11.36 -13.11 15.38
N GLN A 74 -10.36 -13.07 14.50
CA GLN A 74 -10.48 -12.40 13.20
C GLN A 74 -11.33 -13.17 12.18
N GLN A 75 -11.50 -14.49 12.33
CA GLN A 75 -12.09 -15.36 11.30
C GLN A 75 -13.56 -15.71 11.53
N SER A 76 -14.17 -15.21 12.62
CA SER A 76 -15.48 -15.72 13.09
C SER A 76 -16.64 -14.74 12.98
N VAL A 77 -16.59 -13.71 12.13
CA VAL A 77 -17.73 -12.76 11.96
C VAL A 77 -19.06 -13.46 11.59
N ASN A 78 -18.98 -14.56 10.83
CA ASN A 78 -20.14 -15.34 10.37
C ASN A 78 -20.30 -16.67 11.12
N ALA A 79 -19.55 -16.89 12.20
CA ALA A 79 -19.55 -18.16 12.91
C ALA A 79 -20.92 -18.47 13.52
N LYS A 80 -21.40 -19.70 13.31
CA LYS A 80 -22.57 -20.28 14.00
C LYS A 80 -22.16 -21.02 15.29
N LYS A 81 -20.91 -21.47 15.37
CA LYS A 81 -20.28 -22.12 16.52
C LYS A 81 -18.87 -21.52 16.75
N ILE A 82 -18.45 -21.37 18.00
CA ILE A 82 -17.12 -20.87 18.38
C ILE A 82 -16.51 -21.88 19.35
N LYS A 83 -15.29 -22.33 19.07
CA LYS A 83 -14.53 -23.23 19.96
C LYS A 83 -14.23 -22.55 21.30
N PRO A 84 -14.27 -23.25 22.45
CA PRO A 84 -13.93 -22.67 23.75
C PRO A 84 -12.60 -21.96 23.80
N ALA A 85 -11.59 -22.49 23.11
CA ALA A 85 -10.25 -21.91 23.03
C ALA A 85 -10.24 -20.42 22.64
N VAL A 86 -11.26 -19.91 21.94
CA VAL A 86 -11.41 -18.48 21.61
C VAL A 86 -11.68 -17.62 22.85
N PHE A 87 -12.49 -18.12 23.78
CA PHE A 87 -12.81 -17.45 25.05
C PHE A 87 -11.82 -17.82 26.17
N HIS A 88 -10.86 -18.72 25.90
CA HIS A 88 -9.79 -19.07 26.84
C HIS A 88 -8.41 -18.52 26.41
N LYS A 89 -8.18 -18.25 25.12
CA LYS A 89 -7.00 -17.49 24.66
C LYS A 89 -7.05 -16.07 25.21
N LYS A 90 -5.88 -15.52 25.58
CA LYS A 90 -5.71 -14.20 26.20
C LYS A 90 -6.41 -13.11 25.37
N GLY A 91 -7.65 -12.78 25.71
CA GLY A 91 -8.35 -11.61 25.18
C GLY A 91 -7.69 -10.31 25.66
N ILE A 92 -8.00 -9.20 25.00
CA ILE A 92 -7.41 -7.90 25.34
C ILE A 92 -8.36 -7.07 26.20
N LYS A 93 -7.85 -6.45 27.25
CA LYS A 93 -8.61 -5.48 28.04
C LYS A 93 -8.82 -4.22 27.22
N ILE A 94 -10.07 -3.90 26.87
CA ILE A 94 -10.35 -2.73 26.01
C ILE A 94 -10.08 -1.39 26.69
N SER A 95 -10.00 -1.34 28.02
CA SER A 95 -9.55 -0.16 28.76
C SER A 95 -8.12 0.29 28.38
N LYS A 96 -7.26 -0.64 27.96
CA LYS A 96 -5.91 -0.34 27.43
C LYS A 96 -5.94 0.26 26.01
N TYR A 97 -7.09 0.25 25.35
CA TYR A 97 -7.31 0.70 23.97
C TYR A 97 -8.26 1.90 23.92
N LYS A 98 -8.17 2.82 24.89
CA LYS A 98 -9.06 3.98 25.03
C LYS A 98 -9.16 4.86 23.77
N THR A 99 -8.08 4.96 22.98
CA THR A 99 -8.03 5.75 21.74
C THR A 99 -8.57 5.01 20.52
N THR A 100 -9.02 3.77 20.66
CA THR A 100 -9.49 2.96 19.54
C THR A 100 -10.99 3.14 19.35
N THR A 101 -11.39 3.49 18.12
CA THR A 101 -12.77 3.33 17.66
C THR A 101 -12.95 1.91 17.11
N TRP A 102 -14.00 1.24 17.59
CA TRP A 102 -14.43 -0.09 17.20
C TRP A 102 -15.61 0.02 16.25
N PHE A 103 -15.49 -0.56 15.06
CA PHE A 103 -16.54 -0.61 14.06
C PHE A 103 -17.31 -1.92 14.26
N VAL A 104 -18.58 -1.80 14.66
CA VAL A 104 -19.45 -2.96 14.92
C VAL A 104 -19.92 -3.52 13.59
N GLN A 105 -19.68 -4.81 13.37
CA GLN A 105 -20.18 -5.52 12.18
C GLN A 105 -21.46 -6.29 12.50
N LYS A 106 -21.55 -6.86 13.71
CA LYS A 106 -22.72 -7.62 14.15
C LYS A 106 -23.01 -7.47 15.63
N LYS A 107 -24.28 -7.61 15.98
CA LYS A 107 -24.76 -7.93 17.32
C LYS A 107 -25.19 -9.39 17.32
N VAL A 108 -24.68 -10.18 18.25
CA VAL A 108 -24.96 -11.61 18.37
C VAL A 108 -25.35 -11.95 19.81
N ARG A 109 -26.07 -13.06 19.98
CA ARG A 109 -26.23 -13.74 21.27
C ARG A 109 -25.43 -15.03 21.24
N ILE A 110 -24.54 -15.18 22.21
CA ILE A 110 -23.68 -16.37 22.35
C ILE A 110 -24.20 -17.18 23.53
N TYR A 111 -24.35 -18.49 23.31
CA TYR A 111 -24.81 -19.47 24.29
C TYR A 111 -23.68 -20.43 24.65
N HIS A 112 -23.55 -20.75 25.94
CA HIS A 112 -22.65 -21.78 26.44
C HIS A 112 -23.30 -22.47 27.64
N HIS A 113 -23.61 -23.76 27.49
CA HIS A 113 -24.50 -24.48 28.41
C HIS A 113 -25.81 -23.71 28.64
N LEU A 114 -26.21 -23.50 29.90
CA LEU A 114 -27.42 -22.78 30.30
C LEU A 114 -27.26 -21.25 30.33
N LYS A 115 -26.07 -20.73 29.99
CA LYS A 115 -25.78 -19.29 30.05
C LYS A 115 -25.79 -18.68 28.64
N SER A 116 -26.24 -17.43 28.56
CA SER A 116 -26.16 -16.66 27.31
C SER A 116 -25.85 -15.19 27.56
N ALA A 117 -25.31 -14.53 26.54
CA ALA A 117 -25.05 -13.11 26.59
C ALA A 117 -24.98 -12.47 25.21
N ASN A 118 -25.24 -11.16 25.17
CA ASN A 118 -25.15 -10.37 23.95
C ASN A 118 -23.72 -9.84 23.77
N TYR A 119 -23.20 -9.98 22.56
CA TYR A 119 -21.89 -9.48 22.15
C TYR A 119 -22.01 -8.65 20.87
N TYR A 120 -21.11 -7.70 20.71
CA TYR A 120 -20.76 -7.17 19.41
C TYR A 120 -19.58 -7.95 18.84
N TYR A 121 -19.63 -8.26 17.54
CA TYR A 121 -18.44 -8.54 16.76
C TYR A 121 -17.94 -7.22 16.19
N VAL A 122 -16.71 -6.85 16.54
CA VAL A 122 -16.10 -5.57 16.18
C VAL A 122 -14.77 -5.76 15.48
N ASN A 123 -14.38 -4.77 14.69
CA ASN A 123 -13.01 -4.58 14.23
C ASN A 123 -12.53 -3.16 14.54
N ASN A 124 -11.21 -2.95 14.64
CA ASN A 124 -10.65 -1.61 14.47
C ASN A 124 -10.70 -1.21 12.97
N ARG A 125 -10.40 0.06 12.66
CA ARG A 125 -10.56 0.63 11.32
C ARG A 125 -10.01 -0.23 10.17
N TYR A 126 -8.83 -0.83 10.36
CA TYR A 126 -8.12 -1.62 9.35
C TYR A 126 -8.23 -3.14 9.56
N GLY A 127 -9.07 -3.60 10.47
CA GLY A 127 -9.28 -5.04 10.69
C GLY A 127 -8.15 -5.78 11.42
N SER A 128 -7.03 -5.13 11.76
CA SER A 128 -5.90 -5.78 12.43
C SER A 128 -6.23 -6.33 13.82
N ILE A 129 -7.28 -5.81 14.47
CA ILE A 129 -7.85 -6.40 15.68
C ILE A 129 -9.36 -6.53 15.48
N ALA A 130 -9.86 -7.76 15.59
CA ALA A 130 -11.29 -8.05 15.53
C ALA A 130 -11.67 -9.15 16.52
N GLY A 131 -12.93 -9.14 16.97
CA GLY A 131 -13.40 -10.14 17.92
C GLY A 131 -14.71 -9.79 18.61
N TYR A 132 -15.01 -10.56 19.67
CA TYR A 132 -16.26 -10.46 20.41
C TYR A 132 -16.12 -9.68 21.72
N ILE A 133 -17.02 -8.74 21.96
CA ILE A 133 -17.07 -7.95 23.19
C ILE A 133 -18.49 -7.78 23.70
N ARG A 134 -18.68 -7.75 25.02
CA ARG A 134 -20.01 -7.51 25.63
C ARG A 134 -20.60 -6.18 25.18
N THR A 135 -21.89 -6.17 24.84
CA THR A 135 -22.53 -4.98 24.25
C THR A 135 -22.57 -3.77 25.18
N ASN A 136 -22.63 -3.98 26.51
CA ASN A 136 -22.62 -2.91 27.52
C ASN A 136 -21.24 -2.25 27.72
N ALA A 137 -20.19 -2.82 27.12
CA ALA A 137 -18.84 -2.29 27.22
C ALA A 137 -18.54 -1.18 26.19
N LEU A 138 -19.46 -0.95 25.24
CA LEU A 138 -19.29 0.00 24.14
C LEU A 138 -20.42 1.02 24.10
N LYS A 139 -20.08 2.26 23.75
CA LYS A 139 -20.99 3.38 23.47
C LYS A 139 -20.83 3.82 22.01
N ARG A 140 -21.91 4.26 21.37
CA ARG A 140 -21.90 4.72 19.97
C ARG A 140 -21.06 5.99 19.80
N GLY A 141 -20.43 6.13 18.64
CA GLY A 141 -19.58 7.25 18.24
C GLY A 141 -18.09 6.90 18.25
N PHE A 142 -17.30 7.72 17.56
CA PHE A 142 -15.84 7.67 17.60
C PHE A 142 -15.31 7.85 19.02
N SER A 143 -14.13 7.30 19.31
CA SER A 143 -13.47 7.53 20.59
C SER A 143 -13.18 9.03 20.78
N PRO A 144 -13.47 9.60 21.95
CA PRO A 144 -13.12 10.99 22.25
C PRO A 144 -11.63 11.18 22.55
N TYR A 145 -10.85 10.09 22.64
CA TYR A 145 -9.45 10.14 23.05
C TYR A 145 -8.51 9.97 21.86
N GLY A 146 -7.48 10.81 21.80
CA GLY A 146 -6.47 10.77 20.74
C GLY A 146 -7.05 11.09 19.36
N TYR A 147 -6.22 10.92 18.33
CA TYR A 147 -6.61 11.22 16.96
C TYR A 147 -7.51 10.12 16.39
N GLN A 148 -8.60 10.53 15.75
CA GLN A 148 -9.57 9.63 15.11
C GLN A 148 -9.66 9.90 13.61
N ILE A 149 -9.51 8.86 12.80
CA ILE A 149 -9.84 8.94 11.38
C ILE A 149 -11.36 8.82 11.25
N THR A 150 -11.99 9.95 10.96
CA THR A 150 -13.46 10.06 10.86
C THR A 150 -13.96 9.98 9.44
N SER A 151 -13.10 10.07 8.42
CA SER A 151 -13.43 9.83 7.02
C SER A 151 -12.19 9.43 6.25
N ILE A 152 -12.34 8.49 5.31
CA ILE A 152 -11.31 8.12 4.33
C ILE A 152 -11.98 8.08 2.96
N LYS A 153 -11.48 8.87 2.03
CA LYS A 153 -11.82 8.77 0.61
C LYS A 153 -10.57 8.31 -0.13
N TRP A 154 -10.57 7.06 -0.57
CA TRP A 154 -9.48 6.49 -1.35
C TRP A 154 -9.34 7.23 -2.68
N TYR A 155 -8.08 7.41 -3.08
CA TYR A 155 -7.69 8.07 -4.31
C TYR A 155 -7.36 6.98 -5.33
N GLY A 156 -8.19 6.84 -6.35
CA GLY A 156 -8.07 5.76 -7.36
C GLY A 156 -7.21 6.15 -8.56
N LYS A 157 -6.24 7.05 -8.38
CA LYS A 157 -5.35 7.56 -9.42
C LYS A 157 -3.92 7.63 -8.92
N TYR A 158 -2.96 7.46 -9.81
CA TYR A 158 -1.53 7.53 -9.53
C TYR A 158 -0.96 8.91 -9.91
N ASP A 159 -1.58 9.97 -9.40
CA ASP A 159 -1.06 11.33 -9.64
C ASP A 159 0.12 11.62 -8.70
N SER A 160 1.10 12.36 -9.20
CA SER A 160 2.25 12.81 -8.42
C SER A 160 1.87 14.00 -7.52
N PHE A 161 2.40 14.01 -6.31
CA PHE A 161 2.26 15.09 -5.33
C PHE A 161 3.60 15.43 -4.71
N HIS A 162 3.77 16.69 -4.32
CA HIS A 162 4.97 17.11 -3.59
C HIS A 162 4.66 18.16 -2.53
N VAL A 163 5.64 18.44 -1.69
CA VAL A 163 5.56 19.51 -0.69
C VAL A 163 5.54 20.85 -1.40
N LYS A 164 4.56 21.70 -1.06
CA LYS A 164 4.48 23.08 -1.54
C LYS A 164 5.73 23.86 -1.16
N ASP A 165 6.18 24.76 -2.03
CA ASP A 165 7.39 25.56 -1.78
C ASP A 165 7.32 26.35 -0.45
N SER A 166 6.15 26.90 -0.11
CA SER A 166 5.91 27.62 1.16
C SER A 166 6.02 26.74 2.42
N TYR A 167 6.19 25.42 2.27
CA TYR A 167 6.34 24.43 3.32
C TYR A 167 7.67 23.67 3.27
N LYS A 168 8.49 23.81 2.21
CA LYS A 168 9.74 23.05 2.05
C LYS A 168 10.74 23.26 3.20
N SER A 169 10.81 24.46 3.76
CA SER A 169 11.66 24.77 4.92
C SER A 169 10.98 24.56 6.28
N LYS A 170 9.67 24.28 6.30
CA LYS A 170 8.87 24.15 7.53
C LYS A 170 8.91 22.71 8.05
N ASN A 171 8.71 22.56 9.36
CA ASN A 171 8.54 21.24 9.98
C ASN A 171 7.15 20.69 9.64
N VAL A 172 7.05 19.96 8.53
CA VAL A 172 5.86 19.19 8.16
C VAL A 172 6.15 17.72 8.42
N TYR A 173 5.45 17.15 9.40
CA TYR A 173 5.64 15.77 9.78
C TYR A 173 4.66 14.85 9.07
N MET A 174 5.18 13.73 8.59
CA MET A 174 4.40 12.55 8.24
C MET A 174 4.25 11.71 9.50
N TRP A 175 3.02 11.31 9.80
CA TRP A 175 2.68 10.59 11.02
C TRP A 175 2.19 9.18 10.74
N ASN A 176 2.29 8.32 11.75
CA ASN A 176 1.60 7.03 11.74
C ASN A 176 0.08 7.21 11.94
N TYR A 177 -0.69 6.15 11.71
CA TYR A 177 -2.16 6.23 11.79
C TYR A 177 -2.73 6.65 13.15
N LYS A 178 -2.00 6.40 14.25
CA LYS A 178 -2.41 6.79 15.61
C LYS A 178 -2.03 8.23 15.95
N HIS A 179 -1.25 8.91 15.09
CA HIS A 179 -0.64 10.21 15.39
C HIS A 179 0.19 10.21 16.68
N THR A 180 0.88 9.10 16.96
CA THR A 180 1.74 8.96 18.13
C THR A 180 3.22 8.93 17.77
N LYS A 181 3.56 8.70 16.50
CA LYS A 181 4.94 8.62 16.02
C LYS A 181 5.09 9.44 14.74
N LYS A 182 6.11 10.29 14.72
CA LYS A 182 6.61 10.95 13.51
C LYS A 182 7.36 9.91 12.69
N VAL A 183 6.88 9.61 11.50
CA VAL A 183 7.52 8.69 10.54
C VAL A 183 8.64 9.41 9.81
N ALA A 184 8.37 10.63 9.34
CA ALA A 184 9.34 11.46 8.63
C ALA A 184 9.04 12.95 8.86
N ASN A 185 10.03 13.80 8.57
CA ASN A 185 9.85 15.24 8.41
C ASN A 185 10.17 15.61 6.97
N LEU A 186 9.18 16.15 6.26
CA LEU A 186 9.23 16.29 4.80
C LEU A 186 10.28 17.30 4.32
N LYS A 187 10.74 18.22 5.18
CA LYS A 187 11.86 19.12 4.86
C LYS A 187 13.19 18.40 4.57
N HIS A 188 13.33 17.15 5.03
CA HIS A 188 14.50 16.31 4.74
C HIS A 188 14.37 15.54 3.42
N TYR A 189 13.25 15.71 2.71
CA TYR A 189 12.94 15.08 1.43
C TYR A 189 12.47 16.14 0.43
N PRO A 190 13.23 17.25 0.24
CA PRO A 190 12.76 18.42 -0.51
C PRO A 190 12.43 18.11 -1.97
N GLY A 191 13.13 17.14 -2.57
CA GLY A 191 12.87 16.70 -3.93
C GLY A 191 11.84 15.58 -4.09
N ALA A 192 11.37 14.93 -3.03
CA ALA A 192 10.52 13.75 -3.20
C ALA A 192 9.20 14.05 -3.94
N ASN A 193 8.84 13.14 -4.85
CA ASN A 193 7.50 12.98 -5.39
C ASN A 193 6.80 11.85 -4.62
N TYR A 194 5.50 12.01 -4.37
CA TYR A 194 4.68 11.09 -3.60
C TYR A 194 3.43 10.72 -4.38
N VAL A 195 2.97 9.49 -4.19
CA VAL A 195 1.62 9.08 -4.59
C VAL A 195 0.67 9.36 -3.43
N LYS A 196 -0.43 10.07 -3.71
CA LYS A 196 -1.52 10.26 -2.74
C LYS A 196 -2.50 9.11 -2.85
N THR A 197 -2.66 8.33 -1.79
CA THR A 197 -3.57 7.17 -1.80
C THR A 197 -4.93 7.46 -1.16
N ALA A 198 -5.04 8.48 -0.31
CA ALA A 198 -6.30 8.84 0.33
C ALA A 198 -6.39 10.29 0.79
N ASN A 199 -7.61 10.83 0.80
CA ASN A 199 -8.00 12.01 1.57
C ASN A 199 -8.63 11.59 2.89
N ILE A 200 -8.22 12.23 3.98
CA ILE A 200 -8.58 11.85 5.34
C ILE A 200 -9.09 13.06 6.12
N VAL A 201 -10.18 12.85 6.86
CA VAL A 201 -10.62 13.80 7.90
C VAL A 201 -10.25 13.23 9.26
N MET A 202 -9.32 13.88 9.92
CA MET A 202 -8.83 13.48 11.23
C MET A 202 -9.41 14.38 12.32
N ARG A 203 -9.97 13.79 13.38
CA ARG A 203 -10.53 14.50 14.52
C ARG A 203 -9.61 14.39 15.73
N HIS A 204 -9.39 15.51 16.42
CA HIS A 204 -8.71 15.54 17.70
C HIS A 204 -9.27 16.68 18.56
N ASN A 205 -9.57 16.39 19.82
CA ASN A 205 -10.17 17.36 20.76
C ASN A 205 -11.39 18.09 20.17
N GLY A 206 -12.28 17.33 19.51
CA GLY A 206 -13.50 17.86 18.88
C GLY A 206 -13.29 18.60 17.56
N LYS A 207 -12.05 18.91 17.16
CA LYS A 207 -11.74 19.63 15.91
C LYS A 207 -11.38 18.67 14.80
N ASN A 208 -11.89 18.93 13.59
CA ASN A 208 -11.54 18.18 12.39
C ASN A 208 -10.44 18.91 11.61
N SER A 209 -9.51 18.15 11.06
CA SER A 209 -8.42 18.63 10.19
C SER A 209 -8.28 17.71 8.99
N ASN A 210 -7.92 18.28 7.85
CA ASN A 210 -7.74 17.53 6.61
C ASN A 210 -6.30 17.02 6.48
N TYR A 211 -6.18 15.74 6.18
CA TYR A 211 -4.93 15.04 5.93
C TYR A 211 -4.99 14.32 4.58
N VAL A 212 -3.82 14.01 4.06
CA VAL A 212 -3.64 13.05 2.97
C VAL A 212 -2.78 11.89 3.46
N TYR A 213 -2.97 10.72 2.87
CA TYR A 213 -2.01 9.62 2.99
C TYR A 213 -1.10 9.63 1.77
N LEU A 214 0.20 9.75 2.02
CA LEU A 214 1.23 9.74 1.00
C LEU A 214 2.07 8.47 1.12
N ASP A 215 2.57 8.02 -0.02
CA ASP A 215 3.58 6.97 -0.16
C ASP A 215 4.63 7.44 -1.18
N GLY A 216 5.92 7.17 -0.93
CA GLY A 216 6.97 7.48 -1.88
C GLY A 216 8.36 7.68 -1.26
N SER A 217 9.33 7.96 -2.11
CA SER A 217 10.72 8.27 -1.76
C SER A 217 11.32 9.19 -2.81
N PRO A 218 12.44 9.90 -2.52
CA PRO A 218 13.26 10.47 -3.56
C PRO A 218 13.73 9.37 -4.53
N ASP A 219 13.64 9.63 -5.82
CA ASP A 219 13.89 8.62 -6.84
C ASP A 219 15.31 8.05 -6.78
N GLY A 220 15.39 6.72 -6.89
CA GLY A 220 16.64 5.96 -6.80
C GLY A 220 17.20 5.86 -5.38
N THR A 221 16.38 6.07 -4.35
CA THR A 221 16.75 5.84 -2.95
C THR A 221 15.97 4.67 -2.34
N SER A 222 16.52 4.01 -1.32
CA SER A 222 15.91 2.85 -0.66
C SER A 222 14.94 3.20 0.48
N LYS A 223 14.74 4.50 0.77
CA LYS A 223 13.95 4.96 1.92
C LYS A 223 12.53 5.33 1.50
N SER A 224 11.67 4.33 1.30
CA SER A 224 10.22 4.57 1.18
C SER A 224 9.67 5.10 2.51
N ILE A 225 8.87 6.17 2.42
CA ILE A 225 8.17 6.76 3.55
C ILE A 225 6.67 6.86 3.22
N HIS A 226 5.84 6.42 4.16
CA HIS A 226 4.40 6.49 4.02
C HIS A 226 3.72 6.93 5.31
N GLY A 227 2.60 7.66 5.17
CA GLY A 227 1.83 8.10 6.32
C GLY A 227 0.98 9.33 6.08
N TYR A 228 0.51 9.89 7.20
CA TYR A 228 -0.50 10.95 7.23
C TYR A 228 0.17 12.32 7.30
N VAL A 229 -0.15 13.18 6.34
CA VAL A 229 0.41 14.53 6.22
C VAL A 229 -0.73 15.56 6.15
N PRO A 230 -0.61 16.74 6.78
CA PRO A 230 -1.60 17.80 6.62
C PRO A 230 -1.82 18.17 5.14
N ALA A 231 -3.06 18.13 4.68
CA ALA A 231 -3.39 18.33 3.26
C ALA A 231 -2.93 19.70 2.73
N ALA A 232 -2.93 20.73 3.59
CA ALA A 232 -2.53 22.08 3.23
C ALA A 232 -1.07 22.20 2.74
N ALA A 233 -0.19 21.28 3.17
CA ALA A 233 1.24 21.31 2.86
C ALA A 233 1.60 20.67 1.50
N ILE A 234 0.64 20.01 0.85
CA ILE A 234 0.87 19.17 -0.33
C ILE A 234 0.15 19.77 -1.54
N THR A 235 0.78 19.70 -2.71
CA THR A 235 0.21 20.09 -4.00
C THR A 235 0.39 18.97 -5.02
N GLU A 236 -0.52 18.93 -5.99
CA GLU A 236 -0.48 18.03 -7.14
C GLU A 236 0.55 18.50 -8.16
N GLY A 237 1.17 17.56 -8.87
CA GLY A 237 2.18 17.79 -9.89
C GLY A 237 3.53 17.13 -9.60
N SER A 238 4.43 17.20 -10.58
CA SER A 238 5.82 16.78 -10.42
C SER A 238 6.64 17.89 -9.76
N ASN A 239 7.52 17.51 -8.83
CA ASN A 239 8.41 18.44 -8.13
C ASN A 239 9.57 18.89 -9.04
N PRO A 240 9.75 20.20 -9.30
CA PRO A 240 10.91 20.72 -10.02
C PRO A 240 12.19 20.80 -9.16
N ASP A 241 12.09 20.49 -7.87
CA ASP A 241 13.27 20.32 -7.01
C ASP A 241 13.69 18.84 -7.02
N HIS A 242 14.91 18.57 -7.47
CA HIS A 242 15.45 17.21 -7.57
C HIS A 242 16.45 16.87 -6.44
N THR A 243 16.48 17.70 -5.39
CA THR A 243 17.44 17.56 -4.30
C THR A 243 17.22 16.24 -3.54
N GLY A 244 18.29 15.46 -3.41
CA GLY A 244 18.27 14.16 -2.74
C GLY A 244 17.88 12.98 -3.64
N MET A 245 17.48 13.23 -4.89
CA MET A 245 17.26 12.17 -5.86
C MET A 245 18.57 11.67 -6.48
N ASN A 246 18.62 10.38 -6.79
CA ASN A 246 19.74 9.77 -7.53
C ASN A 246 19.50 9.75 -9.04
N TYR A 247 18.24 9.80 -9.50
CA TYR A 247 17.86 10.01 -10.88
C TYR A 247 16.47 10.68 -10.95
N VAL A 248 16.08 11.21 -12.10
CA VAL A 248 14.73 11.76 -12.33
C VAL A 248 14.15 11.07 -13.58
N PRO A 249 12.98 10.40 -13.50
CA PRO A 249 12.28 9.88 -14.67
C PRO A 249 11.97 10.98 -15.69
N ILE A 250 11.97 10.65 -16.98
CA ILE A 250 11.87 11.67 -18.03
C ILE A 250 10.55 12.45 -17.99
N ASP A 251 9.47 11.83 -17.50
CA ASP A 251 8.15 12.46 -17.38
C ASP A 251 7.95 13.26 -16.10
N GLN A 252 8.90 13.22 -15.17
CA GLN A 252 8.84 14.04 -13.97
C GLN A 252 9.42 15.45 -14.18
N PHE A 253 10.10 15.72 -15.30
CA PHE A 253 10.53 17.08 -15.62
C PHE A 253 9.33 17.93 -16.04
N VAL A 254 9.21 19.11 -15.42
CA VAL A 254 8.06 20.00 -15.67
C VAL A 254 8.22 20.84 -16.94
N ASN A 255 9.46 21.13 -17.36
CA ASN A 255 9.79 21.90 -18.57
C ASN A 255 11.29 21.82 -18.91
N ASN A 256 11.68 22.49 -20.00
CA ASN A 256 13.08 22.56 -20.48
C ASN A 256 14.06 23.21 -19.49
N THR A 257 13.61 24.22 -18.74
CA THR A 257 14.44 24.90 -17.73
C THR A 257 14.78 23.96 -16.59
N ASP A 258 13.79 23.21 -16.09
CA ASP A 258 13.96 22.19 -15.06
C ASP A 258 14.91 21.08 -15.52
N PHE A 259 14.67 20.52 -16.72
CA PHE A 259 15.50 19.47 -17.30
C PHE A 259 16.97 19.91 -17.47
N SER A 260 17.19 21.10 -18.03
CA SER A 260 18.54 21.64 -18.24
C SER A 260 19.27 21.91 -16.92
N LYS A 261 18.56 22.44 -15.91
CA LYS A 261 19.10 22.60 -14.56
C LYS A 261 19.51 21.25 -13.97
N TYR A 262 18.68 20.22 -14.11
CA TYR A 262 19.00 18.88 -13.61
C TYR A 262 20.24 18.26 -14.28
N ILE A 263 20.40 18.37 -15.61
CA ILE A 263 21.61 17.91 -16.30
C ILE A 263 22.86 18.57 -15.68
N GLN A 264 22.78 19.87 -15.39
CA GLN A 264 23.90 20.64 -14.85
C GLN A 264 24.20 20.30 -13.37
N THR A 265 23.18 20.21 -12.53
CA THR A 265 23.35 20.13 -11.06
C THR A 265 23.19 18.72 -10.49
N GLY A 266 22.57 17.81 -11.24
CA GLY A 266 22.26 16.46 -10.80
C GLY A 266 23.51 15.68 -10.38
N LYS A 267 23.44 15.05 -9.20
CA LYS A 267 24.54 14.31 -8.56
C LYS A 267 25.17 13.28 -9.51
N ASN A 268 24.34 12.51 -10.21
CA ASN A 268 24.80 11.42 -11.08
C ASN A 268 24.83 11.78 -12.57
N GLN A 269 24.73 13.07 -12.91
CA GLN A 269 24.66 13.56 -14.30
C GLN A 269 26.03 13.87 -14.94
N LYS A 270 27.15 13.46 -14.30
CA LYS A 270 28.51 13.73 -14.83
C LYS A 270 28.71 13.19 -16.24
N LEU A 271 28.23 11.99 -16.55
CA LEU A 271 28.35 11.42 -17.90
C LEU A 271 27.49 12.20 -18.92
N ALA A 272 26.24 12.54 -18.57
CA ALA A 272 25.40 13.37 -19.44
C ALA A 272 26.05 14.71 -19.78
N ARG A 273 26.61 15.41 -18.78
CA ARG A 273 27.32 16.68 -19.00
C ARG A 273 28.49 16.53 -19.97
N GLU A 274 29.25 15.45 -19.87
CA GLU A 274 30.37 15.20 -20.78
C GLU A 274 29.90 14.86 -22.20
N ILE A 275 28.77 14.16 -22.36
CA ILE A 275 28.16 13.92 -23.68
C ILE A 275 27.66 15.23 -24.30
N VAL A 276 26.94 16.06 -23.54
CA VAL A 276 26.45 17.36 -24.01
C VAL A 276 27.60 18.26 -24.49
N LYS A 277 28.74 18.26 -23.79
CA LYS A 277 29.94 19.02 -24.21
C LYS A 277 30.52 18.57 -25.55
N LEU A 278 30.22 17.35 -26.05
CA LEU A 278 30.70 16.90 -27.36
C LEU A 278 29.99 17.61 -28.53
N PHE A 279 28.88 18.30 -28.24
CA PHE A 279 28.00 18.97 -29.20
C PHE A 279 27.75 20.43 -28.78
N PRO A 280 28.78 21.30 -28.86
CA PRO A 280 28.76 22.63 -28.23
C PRO A 280 27.63 23.55 -28.73
N ASN A 281 27.12 23.32 -29.94
CA ASN A 281 26.06 24.13 -30.56
C ASN A 281 24.67 23.49 -30.50
N SER A 282 24.53 22.37 -29.78
CA SER A 282 23.26 21.65 -29.63
C SER A 282 22.87 21.58 -28.16
N GLN A 283 21.85 22.33 -27.75
CA GLN A 283 21.41 22.35 -26.36
C GLN A 283 20.51 21.16 -26.02
N PRO A 284 20.53 20.65 -24.77
CA PRO A 284 19.58 19.65 -24.32
C PRO A 284 18.13 20.12 -24.48
N ASP A 285 17.25 19.22 -24.92
CA ASP A 285 15.83 19.50 -25.08
C ASP A 285 14.98 18.34 -24.54
N LEU A 286 13.99 18.67 -23.71
CA LEU A 286 13.15 17.72 -22.98
C LEU A 286 12.22 16.94 -23.91
N GLY A 287 11.61 17.57 -24.91
CA GLY A 287 10.73 16.87 -25.84
C GLY A 287 11.50 15.85 -26.67
N LEU A 288 12.69 16.24 -27.17
CA LEU A 288 13.58 15.31 -27.85
C LEU A 288 14.13 14.23 -26.91
N SER A 289 14.35 14.55 -25.63
CA SER A 289 14.78 13.57 -24.62
C SER A 289 13.67 12.55 -24.30
N LYS A 290 12.39 12.95 -24.30
CA LYS A 290 11.27 12.02 -24.20
C LYS A 290 11.23 11.07 -25.40
N ILE A 291 11.39 11.59 -26.61
CA ILE A 291 11.54 10.77 -27.83
C ILE A 291 12.73 9.81 -27.69
N ALA A 292 13.87 10.28 -27.19
CA ALA A 292 15.07 9.46 -26.97
C ALA A 292 14.83 8.26 -26.05
N VAL A 293 14.03 8.45 -25.00
CA VAL A 293 13.71 7.40 -24.02
C VAL A 293 12.68 6.44 -24.59
N TYR A 294 11.54 6.96 -25.05
CA TYR A 294 10.39 6.15 -25.47
C TYR A 294 10.61 5.42 -26.79
N ASN A 295 11.31 6.03 -27.74
CA ASN A 295 11.43 5.49 -29.10
C ASN A 295 12.78 4.83 -29.38
N TYR A 296 13.78 5.02 -28.50
CA TYR A 296 15.14 4.57 -28.77
C TYR A 296 15.84 3.88 -27.58
N ASP A 297 15.27 3.83 -26.37
CA ASP A 297 15.91 3.15 -25.23
C ASP A 297 15.73 1.61 -25.22
N HIS A 298 16.08 0.94 -26.32
CA HIS A 298 15.78 -0.48 -26.56
C HIS A 298 16.72 -1.50 -25.88
N PHE A 299 17.64 -1.05 -25.04
CA PHE A 299 18.64 -1.92 -24.39
C PHE A 299 18.52 -1.94 -22.87
N ASP A 300 17.46 -1.33 -22.32
CA ASP A 300 17.12 -1.46 -20.91
C ASP A 300 16.54 -2.87 -20.66
N ASP A 301 17.19 -3.66 -19.82
CA ASP A 301 16.69 -4.97 -19.33
C ASP A 301 15.50 -4.79 -18.35
N SER A 302 14.78 -3.67 -18.41
CA SER A 302 13.69 -3.39 -17.46
C SER A 302 12.53 -4.36 -17.69
N MET A 303 12.01 -4.92 -16.59
CA MET A 303 10.85 -5.82 -16.59
C MET A 303 9.54 -5.13 -17.00
N SER A 304 9.55 -3.80 -17.20
CA SER A 304 8.44 -3.05 -17.77
C SER A 304 8.54 -3.11 -19.29
N GLY A 305 7.55 -3.72 -19.93
CA GLY A 305 7.48 -3.93 -21.37
C GLY A 305 7.77 -2.68 -22.21
N GLU A 306 8.08 -2.93 -23.49
CA GLU A 306 8.28 -1.91 -24.52
C GLU A 306 7.29 -0.76 -24.32
N SER A 307 7.82 0.43 -24.07
CA SER A 307 6.99 1.61 -23.90
C SER A 307 6.42 1.99 -25.25
N ASP A 308 5.14 2.35 -25.32
CA ASP A 308 4.54 2.83 -26.57
C ASP A 308 5.35 4.03 -27.09
N PRO A 309 5.74 4.03 -28.38
CA PRO A 309 6.51 5.12 -28.93
C PRO A 309 5.72 6.43 -28.84
N THR A 310 6.42 7.51 -28.49
CA THR A 310 5.85 8.85 -28.47
C THR A 310 6.01 9.55 -29.81
N SER A 311 5.16 10.54 -30.07
CA SER A 311 5.17 11.31 -31.31
C SER A 311 6.48 12.07 -31.50
N THR A 312 7.02 12.05 -32.72
CA THR A 312 8.18 12.84 -33.12
C THR A 312 7.82 14.23 -33.66
N LYS A 313 6.53 14.60 -33.64
CA LYS A 313 6.06 15.90 -34.16
C LYS A 313 6.78 17.06 -33.47
N GLY A 314 7.20 18.05 -34.25
CA GLY A 314 8.00 19.19 -33.77
C GLY A 314 9.51 18.95 -33.91
N TYR A 315 9.92 17.78 -34.39
CA TYR A 315 11.31 17.46 -34.64
C TYR A 315 11.51 16.75 -35.99
N THR A 316 12.56 17.16 -36.68
CA THR A 316 13.00 16.61 -37.97
C THR A 316 14.46 16.17 -37.90
N GLU A 317 14.90 15.41 -38.91
CA GLU A 317 16.28 14.93 -39.04
C GLU A 317 16.79 14.20 -37.78
N ILE A 318 15.92 13.37 -37.17
CA ILE A 318 16.27 12.65 -35.95
C ILE A 318 17.35 11.60 -36.24
N LYS A 319 18.47 11.69 -35.52
CA LYS A 319 19.57 10.73 -35.58
C LYS A 319 19.80 10.08 -34.22
N ALA A 320 19.61 8.76 -34.16
CA ALA A 320 19.99 7.92 -33.04
C ALA A 320 21.36 7.25 -33.24
N PHE A 321 21.96 6.80 -32.12
CA PHE A 321 23.28 6.18 -32.07
C PHE A 321 23.24 4.78 -31.41
N PRO A 322 22.56 3.79 -32.00
CA PRO A 322 22.33 2.49 -31.38
C PRO A 322 23.63 1.71 -31.09
N THR A 323 24.67 1.88 -31.92
CA THR A 323 25.99 1.27 -31.68
C THR A 323 26.62 1.77 -30.38
N ILE A 324 26.50 3.08 -30.12
CA ILE A 324 27.04 3.74 -28.93
C ILE A 324 26.27 3.31 -27.69
N GLN A 325 24.94 3.32 -27.79
CA GLN A 325 24.05 2.89 -26.73
C GLN A 325 24.32 1.44 -26.33
N LYS A 326 24.31 0.50 -27.29
CA LYS A 326 24.63 -0.92 -27.06
C LYS A 326 25.99 -1.07 -26.36
N TRP A 327 26.99 -0.31 -26.79
CA TRP A 327 28.31 -0.31 -26.16
C TRP A 327 28.26 0.22 -24.71
N LEU A 328 27.52 1.29 -24.43
CA LEU A 328 27.36 1.84 -23.07
C LEU A 328 26.69 0.85 -22.12
N TYR A 329 25.67 0.13 -22.57
CA TYR A 329 25.02 -0.93 -21.79
C TYR A 329 25.97 -2.09 -21.47
N ALA A 330 26.77 -2.53 -22.46
CA ALA A 330 27.81 -3.54 -22.25
C ALA A 330 28.92 -3.06 -21.28
N HIS A 331 29.14 -1.74 -21.19
CA HIS A 331 30.15 -1.12 -20.34
C HIS A 331 29.55 -0.38 -19.14
N ARG A 332 28.36 -0.76 -18.67
CA ARG A 332 27.65 -0.08 -17.56
C ARG A 332 28.49 0.07 -16.28
N LYS A 333 29.40 -0.87 -16.00
CA LYS A 333 30.32 -0.83 -14.85
C LYS A 333 31.58 0.01 -15.08
N ALA A 334 31.87 0.44 -16.31
CA ALA A 334 33.06 1.22 -16.64
C ALA A 334 32.98 2.65 -16.09
N SER A 335 34.16 3.26 -15.91
CA SER A 335 34.30 4.65 -15.49
C SER A 335 33.70 5.62 -16.52
N ASN A 336 33.32 6.82 -16.09
CA ASN A 336 32.83 7.84 -17.03
C ASN A 336 33.90 8.23 -18.06
N ALA A 337 35.19 8.24 -17.68
CA ALA A 337 36.28 8.54 -18.60
C ALA A 337 36.36 7.50 -19.72
N THR A 338 36.35 6.21 -19.35
CA THR A 338 36.30 5.09 -20.30
C THR A 338 35.09 5.21 -21.23
N LYS A 339 33.92 5.51 -20.66
CA LYS A 339 32.67 5.68 -21.43
C LYS A 339 32.78 6.81 -22.45
N ILE A 340 33.29 7.98 -22.04
CA ILE A 340 33.46 9.13 -22.94
C ILE A 340 34.47 8.86 -24.05
N THR A 341 35.59 8.18 -23.76
CA THR A 341 36.55 7.76 -24.79
C THR A 341 35.89 6.82 -25.81
N GLY A 342 35.11 5.85 -25.35
CA GLY A 342 34.34 4.96 -26.22
C GLY A 342 33.32 5.69 -27.08
N ILE A 343 32.55 6.62 -26.48
CA ILE A 343 31.58 7.46 -27.19
C ILE A 343 32.26 8.26 -28.30
N LYS A 344 33.38 8.96 -28.02
CA LYS A 344 34.11 9.74 -29.03
C LYS A 344 34.56 8.87 -30.20
N LYS A 345 35.19 7.73 -29.93
CA LYS A 345 35.65 6.78 -30.95
C LYS A 345 34.51 6.29 -31.85
N LEU A 346 33.36 5.97 -31.26
CA LEU A 346 32.20 5.47 -32.01
C LEU A 346 31.48 6.58 -32.78
N LEU A 347 31.39 7.80 -32.22
CA LEU A 347 30.88 8.97 -32.95
C LEU A 347 31.73 9.25 -34.19
N ASP A 348 33.06 9.24 -34.06
CA ASP A 348 33.98 9.48 -35.18
C ASP A 348 33.83 8.38 -36.25
N LYS A 349 33.64 7.12 -35.84
CA LYS A 349 33.36 5.98 -36.76
C LYS A 349 32.03 6.14 -37.50
N GLU A 350 31.02 6.75 -36.88
CA GLU A 350 29.73 7.06 -37.52
C GLU A 350 29.77 8.39 -38.31
N GLY A 351 30.95 9.01 -38.50
CA GLY A 351 31.13 10.25 -39.27
C GLY A 351 30.82 11.54 -38.51
N TYR A 352 30.49 11.44 -37.21
CA TYR A 352 30.25 12.59 -36.33
C TYR A 352 31.56 13.01 -35.67
N THR A 353 32.55 13.42 -36.47
CA THR A 353 33.85 13.93 -35.97
C THR A 353 33.69 15.16 -35.07
N ALA A 354 34.73 15.54 -34.33
CA ALA A 354 34.69 16.76 -33.50
C ALA A 354 34.27 18.01 -34.31
N SER A 355 34.82 18.21 -35.50
CA SER A 355 34.45 19.32 -36.39
C SER A 355 33.00 19.21 -36.86
N LYS A 356 32.53 18.01 -37.23
CA LYS A 356 31.12 17.80 -37.61
C LYS A 356 30.19 18.17 -36.46
N ARG A 357 30.46 17.69 -35.24
CA ARG A 357 29.64 17.99 -34.05
C ARG A 357 29.63 19.48 -33.71
N ALA A 358 30.76 20.16 -33.86
CA ALA A 358 30.85 21.61 -33.70
C ALA A 358 30.02 22.37 -34.76
N SER A 359 29.90 21.83 -35.99
CA SER A 359 29.12 22.48 -37.06
C SER A 359 27.59 22.32 -36.96
N LEU A 360 27.07 21.53 -36.00
CA LEU A 360 25.64 21.23 -35.87
C LEU A 360 24.83 22.39 -35.26
N SER A 361 24.74 23.52 -35.96
CA SER A 361 23.81 24.60 -35.62
C SER A 361 22.35 24.20 -35.92
N GLY A 362 21.43 24.65 -35.09
CA GLY A 362 19.99 24.35 -35.22
C GLY A 362 19.54 22.97 -34.71
N TYR A 363 20.47 22.07 -34.38
CA TYR A 363 20.15 20.81 -33.73
C TYR A 363 19.99 20.96 -32.22
N LYS A 364 19.16 20.10 -31.62
CA LYS A 364 19.03 19.85 -30.19
C LYS A 364 19.55 18.45 -29.86
N ILE A 365 19.83 18.23 -28.59
CA ILE A 365 20.18 16.90 -28.05
C ILE A 365 19.00 16.41 -27.21
N GLY A 366 18.45 15.25 -27.58
CA GLY A 366 17.64 14.45 -26.66
C GLY A 366 18.56 13.54 -25.87
N ILE A 367 18.48 13.53 -24.55
CA ILE A 367 19.40 12.74 -23.71
C ILE A 367 18.74 12.29 -22.41
N GLN A 368 18.92 11.03 -22.05
CA GLN A 368 18.75 10.57 -20.67
C GLN A 368 19.89 9.62 -20.32
N ILE A 369 20.62 9.97 -19.27
CA ILE A 369 21.66 9.12 -18.70
C ILE A 369 21.30 8.78 -17.25
N VAL A 370 20.87 7.55 -17.03
CA VAL A 370 20.76 6.94 -15.72
C VAL A 370 21.91 5.93 -15.62
N ASN A 371 22.96 6.30 -14.90
CA ASN A 371 24.20 5.53 -14.91
C ASN A 371 24.26 4.59 -13.70
N ASN A 372 23.72 3.38 -13.87
CA ASN A 372 23.89 2.27 -12.93
C ASN A 372 23.40 2.64 -11.51
N ILE A 373 22.20 3.19 -11.38
CA ILE A 373 21.65 3.63 -10.09
C ILE A 373 21.01 2.43 -9.39
N SER A 374 21.51 2.07 -8.21
CA SER A 374 20.90 1.01 -7.39
C SER A 374 19.54 1.44 -6.87
N PHE A 375 18.55 0.56 -6.95
CA PHE A 375 17.28 0.72 -6.25
C PHE A 375 16.97 -0.53 -5.43
N ASN A 376 16.19 -0.33 -4.37
CA ASN A 376 15.65 -1.39 -3.53
C ASN A 376 14.14 -1.27 -3.57
N TYR A 377 13.45 -2.32 -4.00
CA TYR A 377 12.01 -2.47 -3.90
C TYR A 377 11.72 -3.49 -2.78
N PRO A 378 11.77 -3.07 -1.50
CA PRO A 378 11.73 -4.00 -0.37
C PRO A 378 10.41 -4.78 -0.27
N GLU A 379 9.33 -4.29 -0.88
CA GLU A 379 8.02 -4.96 -0.91
C GLU A 379 8.00 -6.22 -1.81
N HIS A 380 8.96 -6.33 -2.74
CA HIS A 380 9.08 -7.46 -3.65
C HIS A 380 10.41 -8.22 -3.51
N ASP A 381 11.23 -7.89 -2.51
CA ASP A 381 12.61 -8.40 -2.36
C ASP A 381 13.45 -8.21 -3.65
N MET A 382 13.15 -7.15 -4.39
CA MET A 382 13.79 -6.85 -5.67
C MET A 382 14.92 -5.87 -5.48
N PHE A 383 16.14 -6.35 -5.74
CA PHE A 383 17.34 -5.54 -5.84
C PHE A 383 17.70 -5.38 -7.31
N GLY A 384 17.74 -4.15 -7.78
CA GLY A 384 18.02 -3.86 -9.18
C GLY A 384 18.93 -2.66 -9.35
N ARG A 385 19.36 -2.46 -10.60
CA ARG A 385 20.07 -1.24 -11.01
C ARG A 385 19.37 -0.68 -12.22
N LYS A 386 18.99 0.59 -12.15
CA LYS A 386 18.41 1.32 -13.27
C LYS A 386 19.54 1.82 -14.17
N ASN A 387 19.41 1.54 -15.46
CA ASN A 387 20.26 2.09 -16.50
C ASN A 387 19.38 2.76 -17.55
N SER A 388 19.87 3.84 -18.13
CA SER A 388 19.34 4.44 -19.35
C SER A 388 20.52 5.15 -19.99
N TYR A 389 20.81 4.84 -21.25
CA TYR A 389 21.97 5.37 -21.97
C TYR A 389 21.56 5.86 -23.36
N THR A 390 20.55 6.72 -23.42
CA THR A 390 20.04 7.24 -24.69
C THR A 390 20.52 8.67 -24.94
N PHE A 391 20.97 8.92 -26.16
CA PHE A 391 21.02 10.28 -26.71
C PHE A 391 20.79 10.26 -28.22
N ILE A 392 20.11 11.28 -28.71
CA ILE A 392 19.77 11.49 -30.12
C ILE A 392 19.98 12.96 -30.49
N LEU A 393 20.13 13.23 -31.78
CA LEU A 393 20.08 14.58 -32.35
C LEU A 393 18.77 14.77 -33.11
N GLY A 394 18.30 16.00 -33.22
CA GLY A 394 17.17 16.38 -34.08
C GLY A 394 17.10 17.90 -34.25
N LYS A 395 16.54 18.38 -35.36
CA LYS A 395 16.19 19.79 -35.56
C LYS A 395 14.79 20.05 -35.02
N VAL A 396 14.57 21.23 -34.48
CA VAL A 396 13.21 21.68 -34.12
C VAL A 396 12.52 22.14 -35.40
N ASP A 397 11.28 21.70 -35.62
CA ASP A 397 10.47 22.19 -36.73
C ASP A 397 10.20 23.68 -36.52
N ASN A 398 10.51 24.50 -37.53
CA ASN A 398 10.23 25.94 -37.51
C ASN A 398 8.76 26.23 -37.77
#